data_AF-A0AA47GUZ1-F1
#
_entry.id   AF-A0AA47GUZ1-F1
#
_cell.length_a   1.000
_cell.length_b   1.000
_cell.length_c   1.000
_cell.angle_alpha   90.00
_cell.angle_beta   90.00
_cell.angle_gamma   90.00
#
_symmetry.space_group_name_H-M   'P 1'
#
loop_
_entity.id
_entity.type
_entity.pdbx_description
1 polymer ?
#
loop_
_entity_poly.entity_id
_entity_poly.type
_entity_poly.pdbx_seq_one_letter_code
_entity_poly.pdbx_strand_id
1 'polypeptide(L)' 'MAEAISRLRQGKVSCQPGYDGKYGVIRMFQKGKLKSGKKVVA' A
#
# COMPACT_ATOMS: atom_id res chain seq x y z
N MET A 1 1.87 3.70 14.92
CA MET A 1 0.81 3.81 13.89
C MET A 1 0.85 5.10 13.04
N ALA A 2 1.72 6.08 13.33
CA ALA A 2 1.74 7.35 12.58
C ALA A 2 2.49 7.34 11.24
N GLU A 3 3.54 6.51 11.09
CA GLU A 3 4.46 6.61 9.94
C GLU A 3 3.79 6.32 8.58
N ALA A 4 2.87 5.35 8.52
CA ALA A 4 2.13 5.03 7.31
C ALA A 4 1.26 6.22 6.85
N ILE A 5 0.60 6.89 7.79
CA ILE A 5 -0.27 8.05 7.53
C ILE A 5 0.57 9.25 7.10
N SER A 6 1.68 9.52 7.77
CA SER A 6 2.60 10.60 7.39
C SER A 6 3.15 10.41 5.97
N ARG A 7 3.53 9.18 5.58
CA ARG A 7 4.01 8.88 4.22
C ARG A 7 2.92 9.07 3.16
N LEU A 8 1.69 8.63 3.46
CA LEU A 8 0.54 8.85 2.58
C LEU A 8 0.28 10.34 2.36
N ARG A 9 0.28 11.13 3.44
CA ARG A 9 0.09 12.60 3.36
C ARG A 9 1.23 13.30 2.63
N GLN A 10 2.45 12.78 2.71
CA GLN A 10 3.62 13.29 2.00
C GLN A 10 3.69 12.82 0.53
N GLY A 11 2.77 11.98 0.05
CA GLY A 11 2.82 11.44 -1.31
C GLY A 11 3.96 10.44 -1.55
N LYS A 12 4.65 9.98 -0.51
CA LYS A 12 5.74 8.99 -0.59
C LYS A 12 5.18 7.56 -0.66
N VAL A 13 4.27 7.32 -1.59
CA VAL A 13 3.57 6.05 -1.79
C VAL A 13 3.61 5.65 -3.26
N SER A 14 3.61 4.35 -3.53
CA SER A 14 3.55 3.81 -4.88
C SER A 14 2.10 3.47 -5.21
N CYS A 15 1.47 4.23 -6.10
CA CYS A 15 0.11 3.99 -6.58
C CYS A 15 0.18 3.20 -7.89
N GLN A 16 -0.33 1.97 -7.88
CA GLN A 16 -0.53 1.20 -9.10
C GLN A 16 -1.97 1.42 -9.57
N PRO A 17 -2.19 1.99 -10.76
CA PRO A 17 -3.54 2.16 -11.28
C PRO A 17 -4.20 0.79 -11.45
N GLY A 18 -5.49 0.74 -11.14
CA GLY A 18 -6.32 -0.41 -11.44
C GLY A 18 -6.74 -0.36 -12.91
N TYR A 19 -6.92 -1.53 -13.51
CA TYR A 19 -7.36 -1.65 -14.90
C TYR A 19 -8.63 -2.50 -14.94
N ASP A 20 -9.49 -2.19 -15.91
CA ASP A 20 -10.66 -3.01 -16.25
C ASP A 20 -11.64 -3.22 -15.07
N GLY A 21 -12.12 -2.10 -14.51
CA GLY A 21 -13.07 -2.10 -13.39
C GLY A 21 -12.47 -2.52 -12.03
N LYS A 22 -11.17 -2.85 -11.97
CA LYS A 22 -10.49 -3.19 -10.71
C LYS A 22 -9.91 -1.96 -10.04
N TYR A 23 -9.92 -1.96 -8.71
CA TYR A 23 -9.24 -0.93 -7.92
C TYR A 23 -7.72 -1.00 -8.09
N GLY A 24 -7.10 0.17 -8.13
CA GLY A 24 -5.66 0.30 -8.01
C GLY A 24 -5.16 -0.07 -6.62
N VAL A 25 -3.87 -0.36 -6.52
CA VAL A 25 -3.23 -0.74 -5.26
C VAL A 25 -2.24 0.34 -4.84
N ILE A 26 -2.43 0.89 -3.64
CA ILE A 26 -1.47 1.84 -3.04
C ILE A 26 -0.56 1.07 -2.09
N ARG A 27 0.76 1.10 -2.35
CA ARG A 27 1.80 0.53 -1.48
C ARG A 27 2.59 1.62 -0.80
N MET A 28 2.52 1.62 0.52
CA MET A 28 3.27 2.56 1.39
C MET A 28 4.64 2.01 1.81
N PHE A 29 4.86 0.70 1.65
CA PHE A 29 6.07 0.01 2.07
C PHE A 29 6.55 -0.98 1.00
N GLN A 30 7.86 -1.12 0.86
CA GLN A 30 8.47 -2.14 0.02
C GLN A 30 8.20 -3.55 0.55
N LYS A 31 8.09 -4.52 -0.36
CA LYS A 31 8.01 -5.95 -0.04
C LYS A 31 9.20 -6.30 0.88
N GLY A 32 8.90 -6.76 2.10
CA GLY A 32 9.90 -7.17 3.10
C GLY A 32 10.03 -6.26 4.33
N LYS A 33 9.49 -5.03 4.32
CA LYS A 33 9.55 -4.12 5.51
C LYS A 33 8.30 -4.13 6.40
N LEU A 34 7.25 -4.86 6.01
CA LEU A 34 6.03 -5.00 6.81
C LEU A 34 6.10 -6.28 7.64
N LYS A 35 6.30 -6.15 8.96
CA LYS A 35 6.08 -7.25 9.90
C LYS A 35 4.58 -7.54 9.97
N SER A 36 4.15 -8.67 9.40
CA SER A 36 2.83 -9.29 9.53
C SER A 36 1.63 -8.41 9.12
N GLY A 37 1.34 -8.38 7.81
CA GLY A 37 -0.01 -8.12 7.31
C GLY A 37 -0.54 -9.41 6.72
N LYS A 38 -1.55 -10.03 7.36
CA LYS A 38 -2.21 -11.26 6.90
C LYS A 38 -2.47 -11.18 5.40
N LYS A 39 -1.91 -12.12 4.65
CA LYS A 39 -2.32 -12.40 3.27
C LYS A 39 -3.76 -12.89 3.35
N VAL A 40 -4.72 -12.00 3.09
CA VAL A 40 -6.08 -12.42 2.75
C VAL A 40 -5.97 -13.07 1.37
N VAL A 41 -5.85 -14.39 1.40
CA VAL A 41 -6.01 -15.25 0.24
C VAL A 41 -7.52 -15.46 0.07
N ALA A 42 -8.00 -15.12 -1.12
CA ALA A 42 -9.30 -15.56 -1.61
C ALA A 42 -9.13 -16.93 -2.27
#